data_AF-A0A2V9YHD4-F1
#
_entry.id   AF-A0A2V9YHD4-F1
#
_cell.length_a   1.000
_cell.length_b   1.000
_cell.length_c   1.000
_cell.angle_alpha   90.00
_cell.angle_beta   90.00
_cell.angle_gamma   90.00
#
_symmetry.space_group_name_H-M   'P 1'
#
loop_
_entity.id
_entity.type
_entity.pdbx_description
1 polymer ?
#
loop_
_entity_poly.entity_id
_entity_poly.type
_entity_poly.pdbx_seq_one_letter_code
_entity_poly.pdbx_strand_id
1 'polypeptide(L)'
;YSPTAIYVHFADKQELFRELCHQDYARLAEVFQSSVMSTDPIERLKQIGAIYIEFGTRYPNHYRFMFMTPHPPHEPDEEDREMMGNPEMDAYAFLKWAVQQAIDAGCFREELTDAELISQTLWASVHGVISLHIAKGCDPWVEWRPLQDRAEMMPDVTLRGLIRQGGGEGK
;
A
#
# COMPACT_ATOMS: atom_id res chain seq x y z
N TYR A 1 -17.94 1.50 32.34
CA TYR A 1 -16.88 2.11 31.51
C TYR A 1 -17.12 3.61 31.48
N SER A 2 -16.25 4.41 32.13
CA SER A 2 -16.35 5.88 32.03
C SER A 2 -15.56 6.36 30.80
N PRO A 3 -16.05 7.35 30.04
CA PRO A 3 -15.38 7.91 28.86
C PRO A 3 -14.03 8.60 29.15
N THR A 4 -13.67 8.74 30.43
CA THR A 4 -12.60 9.63 30.88
C THR A 4 -11.20 8.98 30.89
N ALA A 5 -11.09 7.66 30.77
CA ALA A 5 -9.79 6.98 30.87
C ALA A 5 -8.92 7.08 29.61
N ILE A 6 -9.52 7.27 28.42
CA ILE A 6 -8.77 7.34 27.15
C ILE A 6 -8.05 8.70 27.01
N TYR A 7 -8.64 9.78 27.52
CA TYR A 7 -8.06 11.13 27.50
C TYR A 7 -6.94 11.34 28.53
N VAL A 8 -6.60 10.34 29.35
CA VAL A 8 -5.51 10.45 30.34
C VAL A 8 -4.14 10.24 29.68
N HIS A 9 -4.09 9.63 28.49
CA HIS A 9 -2.85 9.31 27.76
C HIS A 9 -2.59 10.18 26.54
N PHE A 10 -3.57 10.97 26.09
CA PHE A 10 -3.46 11.80 24.90
C PHE A 10 -3.94 13.22 25.21
N ALA A 11 -3.13 14.22 24.90
CA ALA A 11 -3.39 15.64 25.09
C ALA A 11 -4.66 16.09 24.35
N ASP A 12 -4.95 15.48 23.19
CA ASP A 12 -6.20 15.66 22.48
C ASP A 12 -6.58 14.48 21.57
N LYS A 13 -7.72 14.62 20.89
CA LYS A 13 -8.24 13.62 19.94
C LYS A 13 -7.32 13.43 18.73
N GLN A 14 -6.58 14.45 18.32
CA GLN A 14 -5.68 14.41 17.15
C GLN A 14 -4.44 13.57 17.48
N GLU A 15 -3.90 13.70 18.69
CA GLU A 15 -2.79 12.87 19.15
C GLU A 15 -3.17 11.39 19.22
N LEU A 16 -4.36 11.06 19.73
CA LEU A 16 -4.90 9.70 19.68
C LEU A 16 -5.05 9.18 18.24
N PHE A 17 -5.52 10.02 17.31
CA PHE A 17 -5.64 9.65 15.90
C PHE A 17 -4.28 9.34 15.27
N ARG A 18 -3.27 10.17 15.57
CA ARG A 18 -1.91 10.01 15.06
C ARG A 18 -1.29 8.72 15.57
N GLU A 19 -1.37 8.47 16.87
CA GLU A 19 -0.84 7.25 17.48
C GLU A 19 -1.46 5.98 16.87
N LEU A 20 -2.77 5.97 16.67
CA LEU A 20 -3.45 4.85 16.01
C LEU A 20 -2.97 4.65 14.57
N CYS A 21 -2.75 5.73 13.82
CA CYS A 21 -2.20 5.64 12.47
C CYS A 21 -0.76 5.14 12.48
N HIS A 22 0.10 5.63 13.38
CA HIS A 22 1.49 5.18 13.52
C HIS A 22 1.55 3.68 13.78
N GLN A 23 0.76 3.18 14.72
CA GLN A 23 0.67 1.76 15.03
C GLN A 23 0.21 0.92 13.82
N ASP A 24 -0.74 1.44 13.03
CA ASP A 24 -1.23 0.72 11.86
C ASP A 24 -0.23 0.76 10.68
N TYR A 25 0.50 1.87 10.50
CA TYR A 25 1.60 1.95 9.53
C TYR A 25 2.77 1.03 9.90
N ALA A 26 3.17 1.03 11.17
CA ALA A 26 4.20 0.13 11.69
C ALA A 26 3.81 -1.34 11.50
N ARG A 27 2.53 -1.69 11.75
CA ARG A 27 2.02 -3.04 11.48
C ARG A 27 2.13 -3.40 10.00
N LEU A 28 1.78 -2.49 9.09
CA LEU A 28 1.90 -2.75 7.66
C LEU A 28 3.36 -2.98 7.25
N ALA A 29 4.29 -2.16 7.75
CA ALA A 29 5.72 -2.33 7.52
C ALA A 29 6.23 -3.68 8.08
N GLU A 30 5.83 -4.05 9.29
CA GLU A 30 6.20 -5.32 9.92
C GLU A 30 5.72 -6.53 9.10
N VAL A 31 4.51 -6.48 8.53
CA VAL A 31 4.00 -7.55 7.66
C VAL A 31 4.86 -7.70 6.41
N PHE A 32 5.34 -6.60 5.81
CA PHE A 32 6.28 -6.68 4.70
C PHE A 32 7.62 -7.28 5.10
N GLN A 33 8.20 -6.84 6.22
CA GLN A 33 9.51 -7.31 6.70
C GLN A 33 9.52 -8.78 7.15
N SER A 34 8.42 -9.25 7.74
CA SER A 34 8.30 -10.64 8.20
C SER A 34 7.99 -11.63 7.08
N SER A 35 7.65 -11.13 5.89
CA SER A 35 7.27 -11.97 4.76
C SER A 35 8.48 -12.37 3.92
N VAL A 36 8.57 -13.66 3.60
CA VAL A 36 9.60 -14.17 2.68
C VAL A 36 9.27 -13.75 1.25
N MET A 37 9.99 -12.75 0.76
CA MET A 37 9.81 -12.19 -0.59
C MET A 37 10.60 -12.97 -1.64
N SER A 38 10.05 -13.02 -2.86
CA SER A 38 10.71 -13.56 -4.04
C SER A 38 11.97 -12.77 -4.37
N THR A 39 12.97 -13.44 -4.94
CA THR A 39 14.16 -12.79 -5.52
C THR A 39 13.86 -12.15 -6.88
N ASP A 40 12.86 -12.65 -7.60
CA ASP A 40 12.39 -12.04 -8.85
C ASP A 40 11.71 -10.68 -8.56
N PRO A 41 12.15 -9.57 -9.17
CA PRO A 41 11.61 -8.25 -8.86
C PRO A 41 10.11 -8.10 -9.15
N ILE A 42 9.61 -8.73 -10.20
CA ILE A 42 8.19 -8.62 -10.58
C ILE A 42 7.32 -9.45 -9.67
N GLU A 43 7.72 -10.69 -9.36
CA GLU A 43 7.01 -11.52 -8.39
C GLU A 43 7.01 -10.89 -6.99
N ARG A 44 8.10 -10.21 -6.59
CA ARG A 44 8.13 -9.44 -5.35
C ARG A 44 7.07 -8.33 -5.34
N LEU A 45 6.94 -7.56 -6.42
CA LEU A 45 5.92 -6.50 -6.51
C LEU A 45 4.49 -7.07 -6.45
N LYS A 46 4.26 -8.24 -7.05
CA LYS A 46 2.97 -8.96 -6.93
C LYS A 46 2.69 -9.36 -5.47
N GLN A 47 3.70 -9.89 -4.77
CA GLN A 47 3.58 -10.27 -3.36
C GLN A 47 3.30 -9.04 -2.47
N ILE A 48 3.97 -7.91 -2.71
CA ILE A 48 3.71 -6.65 -2.02
C ILE A 48 2.25 -6.22 -2.23
N GLY A 49 1.76 -6.25 -3.47
CA GLY A 49 0.36 -5.95 -3.77
C GLY A 49 -0.62 -6.88 -3.07
N ALA A 50 -0.34 -8.19 -3.05
CA ALA A 50 -1.18 -9.19 -2.39
C ALA A 50 -1.27 -8.98 -0.87
N ILE A 51 -0.12 -8.73 -0.22
CA ILE A 51 -0.05 -8.42 1.22
C ILE A 51 -0.84 -7.15 1.53
N TYR A 52 -0.69 -6.10 0.72
CA TYR A 52 -1.41 -4.85 0.90
C TYR A 52 -2.94 -5.03 0.78
N ILE A 53 -3.39 -5.87 -0.16
CA ILE A 53 -4.80 -6.26 -0.29
C ILE A 53 -5.26 -7.04 0.94
N GLU A 54 -4.50 -8.05 1.38
CA GLU A 54 -4.86 -8.82 2.56
C GLU A 54 -5.01 -7.91 3.78
N PHE A 55 -4.08 -6.99 3.99
CA PHE A 55 -4.15 -6.01 5.07
C PHE A 55 -5.43 -5.18 5.01
N GLY A 56 -5.73 -4.55 3.87
CA GLY A 56 -6.90 -3.69 3.72
C GLY A 56 -8.23 -4.43 3.85
N THR A 57 -8.27 -5.71 3.49
CA THR A 57 -9.47 -6.55 3.57
C THR A 57 -9.68 -7.15 4.96
N ARG A 58 -8.59 -7.50 5.65
CA ARG A 58 -8.61 -8.01 7.02
C ARG A 58 -8.88 -6.92 8.05
N TYR A 59 -8.40 -5.70 7.79
CA TYR A 59 -8.47 -4.57 8.72
C TYR A 59 -9.14 -3.33 8.10
N PRO A 60 -10.41 -3.42 7.62
CA PRO A 60 -11.04 -2.36 6.83
C PRO A 60 -11.24 -1.06 7.62
N ASN A 61 -11.44 -1.12 8.94
CA ASN A 61 -11.56 0.09 9.76
C ASN A 61 -10.22 0.80 9.92
N HIS A 62 -9.13 0.06 10.16
CA HIS A 62 -7.78 0.61 10.21
C HIS A 62 -7.41 1.24 8.86
N TYR A 63 -7.67 0.53 7.77
CA TYR A 63 -7.46 1.06 6.42
C TYR A 63 -8.24 2.35 6.14
N ARG A 64 -9.50 2.45 6.59
CA ARG A 64 -10.29 3.68 6.49
C ARG A 64 -9.67 4.82 7.28
N PHE A 65 -9.17 4.55 8.48
CA PHE A 65 -8.51 5.56 9.29
C PHE A 65 -7.23 6.03 8.61
N MET A 66 -6.32 5.11 8.28
CA MET A 66 -5.02 5.43 7.66
C MET A 66 -5.15 6.22 6.36
N PHE A 67 -6.07 5.84 5.46
CA PHE A 67 -6.01 6.33 4.08
C PHE A 67 -7.27 7.05 3.57
N MET A 68 -8.45 6.79 4.16
CA MET A 68 -9.72 7.29 3.60
C MET A 68 -10.32 8.43 4.43
N THR A 69 -9.80 8.67 5.63
CA THR A 69 -10.27 9.72 6.52
C THR A 69 -9.35 10.92 6.39
N PRO A 70 -9.87 12.14 6.18
CA PRO A 70 -9.04 13.34 6.18
C PRO A 70 -8.34 13.51 7.53
N HIS A 71 -7.01 13.59 7.50
CA HIS A 71 -6.20 13.92 8.66
C HIS A 71 -6.01 15.45 8.73
N PRO A 72 -5.99 16.05 9.93
CA PRO A 72 -5.54 17.42 10.06
C PRO A 72 -4.09 17.54 9.54
N PRO A 73 -3.70 18.65 8.91
CA PRO A 73 -2.31 18.88 8.55
C PRO A 73 -1.43 18.78 9.80
N HIS A 74 -0.32 18.06 9.67
CA HIS A 74 0.67 17.87 10.73
C HIS A 74 2.06 17.90 10.12
N GLU A 75 3.01 18.50 10.81
CA GLU A 75 4.42 18.42 10.42
C GLU A 75 5.02 17.14 10.98
N PRO A 76 5.78 16.34 10.19
CA PRO A 76 6.42 15.13 10.68
C PRO A 76 7.18 15.38 11.98
N ASP A 77 6.90 14.58 13.00
CA ASP A 77 7.62 14.64 14.28
C ASP A 77 8.98 13.93 14.20
N GLU A 78 9.65 13.74 15.34
CA GLU A 78 10.97 13.10 15.36
C GLU A 78 10.90 11.62 14.94
N GLU A 79 9.88 10.89 15.41
CA GLU A 79 9.68 9.48 15.07
C GLU A 79 9.33 9.31 13.58
N ASP A 80 8.44 10.17 13.06
CA ASP A 80 8.11 10.22 11.63
C ASP A 80 9.37 10.38 10.78
N ARG A 81 10.29 11.27 11.19
CA ARG A 81 11.52 11.57 10.44
C ARG A 81 12.53 10.43 10.49
N GLU A 82 12.58 9.67 11.57
CA GLU A 82 13.42 8.48 11.68
C GLU A 82 12.94 7.34 10.78
N MET A 83 11.61 7.20 10.65
CA MET A 83 10.99 6.16 9.81
C MET A 83 11.00 6.52 8.33
N MET A 84 10.75 7.79 7.99
CA MET A 84 10.51 8.24 6.62
C MET A 84 11.66 7.88 5.67
N GLY A 85 11.34 7.11 4.64
CA GLY A 85 12.32 6.70 3.63
C GLY A 85 13.17 5.50 4.02
N ASN A 86 13.04 4.94 5.22
CA ASN A 86 13.70 3.69 5.60
C ASN A 86 12.82 2.48 5.18
N PRO A 87 13.24 1.66 4.20
CA PRO A 87 12.44 0.51 3.73
C PRO A 87 12.11 -0.54 4.80
N GLU A 88 12.85 -0.56 5.92
CA GLU A 88 12.59 -1.50 7.03
C GLU A 88 11.43 -1.06 7.93
N MET A 89 11.14 0.24 7.97
CA MET A 89 10.15 0.84 8.89
C MET A 89 9.01 1.57 8.15
N ASP A 90 9.25 1.97 6.90
CA ASP A 90 8.31 2.69 6.04
C ASP A 90 7.88 1.78 4.89
N ALA A 91 6.62 1.34 4.97
CA ALA A 91 5.97 0.51 3.96
C ALA A 91 5.97 1.12 2.56
N TYR A 92 5.88 2.45 2.44
CA TYR A 92 5.93 3.15 1.17
C TYR A 92 7.37 3.17 0.63
N ALA A 93 8.35 3.44 1.49
CA ALA A 93 9.76 3.34 1.13
C ALA A 93 10.13 1.92 0.67
N PHE A 94 9.56 0.88 1.28
CA PHE A 94 9.75 -0.51 0.85
C PHE A 94 9.22 -0.78 -0.56
N LEU A 95 8.00 -0.32 -0.87
CA LEU A 95 7.45 -0.40 -2.23
C LEU A 95 8.37 0.32 -3.23
N LYS A 96 8.79 1.54 -2.91
CA LYS A 96 9.66 2.34 -3.80
C LYS A 96 11.00 1.68 -4.04
N TRP A 97 11.60 1.14 -2.98
CA TRP A 97 12.82 0.34 -3.10
C TRP A 97 12.61 -0.86 -4.03
N ALA A 98 11.54 -1.63 -3.86
CA ALA A 98 11.26 -2.79 -4.71
C ALA A 98 11.05 -2.40 -6.19
N VAL A 99 10.40 -1.25 -6.44
CA VAL A 99 10.25 -0.67 -7.77
C VAL A 99 11.61 -0.27 -8.36
N GLN A 100 12.47 0.39 -7.59
CA GLN A 100 13.82 0.73 -8.04
C GLN A 100 14.61 -0.52 -8.44
N GLN A 101 14.54 -1.59 -7.64
CA GLN A 101 15.19 -2.86 -7.98
C GLN A 101 14.67 -3.46 -9.30
N ALA A 102 13.39 -3.28 -9.61
CA ALA A 102 12.80 -3.74 -10.88
C ALA A 102 13.22 -2.85 -12.07
N ILE A 103 13.40 -1.53 -11.85
CA ILE A 103 13.99 -0.62 -12.84
C ILE A 103 15.44 -1.04 -13.13
N ASP A 104 16.26 -1.22 -12.10
CA ASP A 104 17.67 -1.55 -12.21
C ASP A 104 17.89 -2.91 -12.90
N ALA A 105 16.96 -3.84 -12.72
CA ALA A 105 16.94 -5.14 -13.39
C ALA A 105 16.41 -5.09 -14.84
N GLY A 106 15.98 -3.92 -15.34
CA GLY A 106 15.44 -3.76 -16.69
C GLY A 106 14.09 -4.44 -16.90
N CYS A 107 13.33 -4.68 -15.83
CA CYS A 107 12.04 -5.39 -15.90
C CYS A 107 10.93 -4.51 -16.50
N PHE A 108 10.99 -3.19 -16.33
CA PHE A 108 10.01 -2.26 -16.88
C PHE A 108 10.38 -1.79 -18.29
N ARG A 109 9.41 -1.21 -18.99
CA ARG A 109 9.66 -0.54 -20.28
C ARG A 109 10.71 0.56 -20.13
N GLU A 110 11.51 0.77 -21.18
CA GLU A 110 12.70 1.61 -21.13
C GLU A 110 12.42 3.08 -20.79
N GLU A 111 11.24 3.60 -21.14
CA GLU A 111 10.83 4.96 -20.81
C GLU A 111 10.36 5.14 -19.35
N LEU A 112 10.16 4.04 -18.61
CA LEU A 112 9.67 4.06 -17.24
C LEU A 112 10.84 3.98 -16.25
N THR A 113 11.43 5.14 -15.95
CA THR A 113 12.61 5.26 -15.07
C THR A 113 12.33 5.97 -13.75
N ASP A 114 11.14 6.52 -13.56
CA ASP A 114 10.75 7.22 -12.34
C ASP A 114 10.13 6.25 -11.32
N ALA A 115 10.94 5.82 -10.35
CA ALA A 115 10.51 4.90 -9.31
C ALA A 115 9.36 5.46 -8.46
N GLU A 116 9.31 6.77 -8.24
CA GLU A 116 8.28 7.43 -7.46
C GLU A 116 6.94 7.35 -8.20
N LEU A 117 6.91 7.74 -9.47
CA LEU A 117 5.71 7.68 -10.30
C LEU A 117 5.19 6.24 -10.46
N ILE A 118 6.08 5.27 -10.68
CA ILE A 118 5.69 3.86 -10.82
C ILE A 118 5.12 3.33 -9.50
N SER A 119 5.75 3.64 -8.36
CA SER A 119 5.27 3.24 -7.03
C SER A 119 3.89 3.80 -6.74
N GLN A 120 3.66 5.09 -7.01
CA GLN A 120 2.36 5.72 -6.85
C GLN A 120 1.31 5.11 -7.78
N THR A 121 1.69 4.76 -9.00
CA THR A 121 0.79 4.10 -9.97
C THR A 121 0.35 2.71 -9.50
N LEU A 122 1.31 1.90 -9.05
CA LEU A 122 1.04 0.57 -8.49
C LEU A 122 0.21 0.66 -7.21
N TRP A 123 0.57 1.59 -6.31
CA TRP A 123 -0.18 1.79 -5.08
C TRP A 123 -1.61 2.24 -5.37
N ALA A 124 -1.80 3.24 -6.24
CA ALA A 124 -3.11 3.76 -6.61
C ALA A 124 -4.03 2.67 -7.21
N SER A 125 -3.49 1.77 -8.04
CA SER A 125 -4.30 0.72 -8.67
C SER A 125 -4.89 -0.24 -7.62
N VAL A 126 -4.05 -0.73 -6.71
CA VAL A 126 -4.47 -1.64 -5.64
C VAL A 126 -5.31 -0.92 -4.59
N HIS A 127 -4.88 0.29 -4.21
CA HIS A 127 -5.58 1.16 -3.27
C HIS A 127 -7.02 1.41 -3.73
N GLY A 128 -7.22 1.70 -5.02
CA GLY A 128 -8.54 1.92 -5.61
C GLY A 128 -9.48 0.73 -5.43
N VAL A 129 -9.00 -0.51 -5.63
CA VAL A 129 -9.82 -1.73 -5.47
C VAL A 129 -10.30 -1.88 -4.03
N ILE A 130 -9.38 -1.71 -3.07
CA ILE A 130 -9.68 -1.86 -1.63
C ILE A 130 -10.62 -0.74 -1.18
N SER A 131 -10.33 0.51 -1.54
CA SER A 131 -11.14 1.68 -1.16
C SER A 131 -12.55 1.60 -1.73
N LEU A 132 -12.72 1.16 -2.99
CA LEU A 132 -14.05 0.89 -3.55
C LEU A 132 -14.76 -0.23 -2.80
N HIS A 133 -14.08 -1.33 -2.48
CA HIS A 133 -14.68 -2.43 -1.75
C HIS A 133 -15.16 -1.99 -0.37
N ILE A 134 -14.33 -1.25 0.37
CA ILE A 134 -14.69 -0.75 1.70
C ILE A 134 -15.81 0.29 1.65
N ALA A 135 -15.80 1.19 0.68
CA ALA A 135 -16.79 2.26 0.59
C ALA A 135 -18.13 1.80 -0.01
N LYS A 136 -18.09 0.85 -0.95
CA LYS A 136 -19.21 0.53 -1.85
C LYS A 136 -19.46 -0.96 -2.06
N GLY A 137 -18.69 -1.86 -1.45
CA GLY A 137 -18.80 -3.31 -1.69
C GLY A 137 -20.13 -3.94 -1.31
N CYS A 138 -20.95 -3.26 -0.51
CA CYS A 138 -22.32 -3.67 -0.16
C CYS A 138 -23.40 -2.87 -0.92
N ASP A 139 -23.01 -2.01 -1.86
CA ASP A 139 -23.94 -1.19 -2.64
C ASP A 139 -24.70 -2.08 -3.65
N PRO A 140 -26.04 -2.18 -3.57
CA PRO A 140 -26.83 -3.06 -4.42
C PRO A 140 -26.94 -2.57 -5.87
N TRP A 141 -26.52 -1.34 -6.17
CA TRP A 141 -26.53 -0.79 -7.53
C TRP A 141 -25.48 -1.44 -8.43
N VAL A 142 -24.44 -2.04 -7.85
CA VAL A 142 -23.33 -2.65 -8.58
C VAL A 142 -23.34 -4.16 -8.36
N GLU A 143 -23.34 -4.92 -9.45
CA GLU A 143 -23.22 -6.37 -9.41
C GLU A 143 -21.75 -6.80 -9.19
N TRP A 144 -21.23 -6.52 -8.00
CA TRP A 144 -19.83 -6.75 -7.65
C TRP A 144 -19.42 -8.21 -7.90
N ARG A 145 -18.33 -8.38 -8.67
CA ARG A 145 -17.59 -9.64 -8.67
C ARG A 145 -16.91 -9.85 -7.31
N PRO A 146 -16.57 -11.10 -6.95
CA PRO A 146 -15.75 -11.39 -5.78
C PRO A 146 -14.55 -10.45 -5.66
N LEU A 147 -14.22 -10.08 -4.42
CA LEU A 147 -13.11 -9.16 -4.18
C LEU A 147 -11.79 -9.74 -4.68
N GLN A 148 -11.59 -11.04 -4.49
CA GLN A 148 -10.40 -11.78 -4.89
C GLN A 148 -10.14 -11.61 -6.39
N ASP A 149 -11.14 -11.85 -7.23
CA ASP A 149 -11.02 -11.70 -8.70
C ASP A 149 -10.56 -10.28 -9.09
N ARG A 150 -11.11 -9.25 -8.45
CA ARG A 150 -10.76 -7.84 -8.74
C ARG A 150 -9.37 -7.49 -8.20
N ALA A 151 -9.04 -8.04 -7.03
CA ALA A 151 -7.75 -7.89 -6.37
C ALA A 151 -6.61 -8.61 -7.11
N GLU A 152 -6.90 -9.68 -7.83
CA GLU A 152 -5.93 -10.36 -8.69
C GLU A 152 -5.80 -9.68 -10.06
N MET A 153 -6.94 -9.27 -10.65
CA MET A 153 -6.96 -8.68 -11.98
C MET A 153 -6.26 -7.31 -12.03
N MET A 154 -6.46 -6.45 -11.03
CA MET A 154 -5.94 -5.07 -11.09
C MET A 154 -4.40 -4.99 -11.04
N PRO A 155 -3.70 -5.63 -10.09
CA PRO A 155 -2.24 -5.66 -10.10
C PRO A 155 -1.69 -6.30 -11.37
N ASP A 156 -2.31 -7.38 -11.84
CA ASP A 156 -1.87 -8.07 -13.06
C ASP A 156 -1.98 -7.19 -14.31
N VAL A 157 -3.12 -6.55 -14.55
CA VAL A 157 -3.29 -5.62 -15.67
C VAL A 157 -2.34 -4.44 -15.57
N THR A 158 -2.17 -3.88 -14.37
CA THR A 158 -1.27 -2.74 -14.14
C THR A 158 0.19 -3.12 -14.40
N LEU A 159 0.67 -4.24 -13.84
CA LEU A 159 2.04 -4.72 -14.04
C LEU A 159 2.31 -5.11 -15.48
N ARG A 160 1.39 -5.83 -16.15
CA ARG A 160 1.50 -6.11 -17.59
C ARG A 160 1.61 -4.83 -18.42
N GLY A 161 0.95 -3.76 -17.97
CA GLY A 161 1.01 -2.42 -18.54
C GLY A 161 2.25 -1.61 -18.15
N LEU A 162 3.22 -2.16 -17.43
CA LEU A 162 4.49 -1.51 -17.05
C LEU A 162 5.72 -2.33 -17.47
N ILE A 163 5.61 -3.65 -17.43
CA ILE A 163 6.69 -4.58 -17.73
C ILE A 163 7.06 -4.50 -19.22
N ARG A 164 8.37 -4.63 -19.49
CA ARG A 164 8.88 -4.78 -20.85
C ARG A 164 8.30 -6.05 -21.46
N GLN A 165 7.52 -5.92 -22.53
CA GLN A 165 7.14 -7.10 -23.29
C GLN A 165 8.41 -7.63 -23.97
N GLY A 166 8.73 -8.92 -23.72
CA GLY A 166 9.82 -9.58 -24.42
C GLY A 166 9.61 -9.35 -25.92
N GLY A 167 10.58 -8.70 -26.56
CA GLY A 167 10.50 -8.43 -27.99
C GLY A 167 10.26 -9.75 -28.69
N GLY A 168 9.09 -9.90 -29.31
CA GLY A 168 8.84 -11.00 -30.21
C GLY A 168 9.97 -10.98 -31.23
N GLU A 169 10.81 -12.01 -31.19
CA GLU A 169 11.81 -12.24 -32.22
C GLU A 169 11.09 -12.15 -33.57
N GLY A 170 11.62 -11.30 -34.44
CA GLY A 170 11.19 -11.23 -35.82
C GLY A 170 11.20 -12.64 -36.43
N LYS A 171 10.07 -13.03 -36.98
CA LYS A 171 10.00 -13.94 -38.12
C LYS A 171 9.31 -13.22 -39.25
#